data_AF-A0A4D7DMQ1-F1
#
_entry.id   AF-A0A4D7DMQ1-F1
#
_cell.length_a   1.000
_cell.length_b   1.000
_cell.length_c   1.000
_cell.angle_alpha   90.00
_cell.angle_beta   90.00
_cell.angle_gamma   90.00
#
_symmetry.space_group_name_H-M   'P 1'
#
loop_
_entity.id
_entity.type
_entity.pdbx_description
1 polymer ?
#
loop_
_entity_poly.entity_id
_entity_poly.type
_entity_poly.pdbx_seq_one_letter_code
_entity_poly.pdbx_strand_id
1 'polypeptide(L)'
;MKYMKIITIAVALFAPTVSFASGRDVCSDAYLSAAIQPEANRAQRAVGICGTAKAAISLYSASIRLVSKCQHDPGLRAYKKQLEQSLQEARNQASSSCG
;
A
#
# COMPACT_ATOMS: atom_id res chain seq x y z
N MET A 1 -48.38 -12.94 -37.71
CA MET A 1 -46.97 -13.00 -38.16
C MET A 1 -46.34 -11.64 -37.90
N LYS A 2 -45.53 -11.52 -36.84
CA LYS A 2 -45.04 -10.23 -36.33
C LYS A 2 -43.52 -10.35 -36.14
N TYR A 3 -42.78 -9.59 -36.94
CA TYR A 3 -41.33 -9.54 -36.98
C TYR A 3 -40.76 -9.14 -35.61
N MET A 4 -39.93 -10.00 -35.03
CA MET A 4 -39.22 -9.73 -33.79
C MET A 4 -37.81 -9.24 -34.15
N LYS A 5 -37.62 -7.91 -34.13
CA LYS A 5 -36.33 -7.25 -34.31
C LYS A 5 -35.41 -7.63 -33.14
N ILE A 6 -34.38 -8.42 -33.43
CA ILE A 6 -33.29 -8.70 -32.50
C ILE A 6 -32.44 -7.43 -32.44
N ILE A 7 -32.54 -6.70 -31.32
CA ILE A 7 -31.68 -5.56 -31.02
C ILE A 7 -30.34 -6.13 -30.55
N THR A 8 -29.38 -6.19 -31.46
CA THR A 8 -27.99 -6.50 -31.14
C THR A 8 -27.40 -5.32 -30.37
N ILE A 9 -27.43 -5.38 -29.04
CA ILE A 9 -26.70 -4.44 -28.19
C ILE A 9 -25.22 -4.79 -28.32
N ALA A 10 -24.51 -4.09 -29.21
CA ALA A 10 -23.06 -4.11 -29.24
C ALA A 10 -22.55 -3.46 -27.95
N VAL A 11 -22.26 -4.29 -26.94
CA VAL A 11 -21.52 -3.86 -25.76
C VAL A 11 -20.10 -3.56 -26.23
N ALA A 12 -19.83 -2.29 -26.50
CA ALA A 12 -18.49 -1.78 -26.69
C ALA A 12 -17.73 -2.02 -25.38
N LEU A 13 -16.96 -3.10 -25.35
CA LEU A 13 -15.95 -3.37 -24.33
C LEU A 13 -14.91 -2.24 -24.42
N PHE A 14 -15.10 -1.20 -23.61
CA PHE A 14 -14.06 -0.24 -23.29
C PHE A 14 -12.95 -1.01 -22.57
N ALA A 15 -11.97 -1.49 -23.34
CA ALA A 15 -10.70 -1.92 -22.80
C ALA A 15 -10.02 -0.66 -22.24
N PRO A 16 -9.69 -0.59 -20.94
CA PRO A 16 -8.83 0.48 -20.46
C PRO A 16 -7.47 0.27 -21.12
N THR A 17 -7.14 1.15 -22.06
CA THR A 17 -5.79 1.28 -22.60
C THR A 17 -4.89 1.71 -21.45
N VAL A 18 -4.29 0.72 -20.77
CA VAL A 18 -3.21 0.95 -19.82
C VAL A 18 -2.00 1.44 -20.61
N SER A 19 -1.90 2.75 -20.76
CA SER A 19 -0.71 3.41 -21.25
C SER A 19 0.40 3.18 -20.24
N PHE A 20 1.27 2.21 -20.53
CA PHE A 20 2.51 1.99 -19.80
C PHE A 20 3.45 3.17 -20.07
N ALA A 21 3.32 4.23 -19.28
CA ALA A 21 4.33 5.27 -19.18
C ALA A 21 5.57 4.65 -18.51
N SER A 22 6.61 4.40 -19.31
CA SER A 22 7.89 3.81 -18.90
C SER A 22 8.78 4.78 -18.12
N GLY A 23 8.25 5.36 -17.04
CA GLY A 23 9.03 5.94 -15.95
C GLY A 23 8.82 5.07 -14.73
N ARG A 24 9.87 4.75 -13.97
CA ARG A 24 9.68 4.11 -12.65
C ARG A 24 8.88 5.09 -11.80
N ASP A 25 7.57 4.88 -11.74
CA ASP A 25 6.69 5.65 -10.89
C ASP A 25 6.97 5.21 -9.44
N VAL A 26 7.90 5.93 -8.82
CA VAL A 26 8.36 5.70 -7.45
C VAL A 26 7.25 5.93 -6.41
N CYS A 27 6.11 6.47 -6.84
CA CYS A 27 4.92 6.71 -6.05
C CYS A 27 3.76 5.78 -6.41
N SER A 28 3.93 4.92 -7.42
CA SER A 28 2.99 3.87 -7.72
C SER A 28 2.92 2.88 -6.56
N ASP A 29 1.70 2.42 -6.28
CA ASP A 29 1.44 1.39 -5.27
C ASP A 29 2.33 0.15 -5.47
N ALA A 30 2.53 -0.29 -6.71
CA ALA A 30 3.38 -1.44 -7.04
C ALA A 30 4.84 -1.23 -6.61
N TYR A 31 5.38 -0.01 -6.78
CA TYR A 31 6.75 0.32 -6.38
C TYR A 31 6.88 0.41 -4.86
N LEU A 32 5.94 1.10 -4.20
CA LEU A 32 5.93 1.26 -2.75
C LEU A 32 5.76 -0.08 -2.04
N SER A 33 4.85 -0.92 -2.53
CA SER A 33 4.60 -2.29 -2.06
C SER A 33 5.84 -3.17 -2.26
N ALA A 34 6.47 -3.13 -3.44
CA ALA A 34 7.71 -3.88 -3.68
C ALA A 34 8.86 -3.42 -2.76
N ALA A 35 8.97 -2.11 -2.51
CA ALA A 35 10.01 -1.54 -1.66
C ALA A 35 9.81 -1.87 -0.17
N ILE A 36 8.56 -2.07 0.29
CA ILE A 36 8.26 -2.42 1.68
C ILE A 36 8.18 -3.92 1.94
N GLN A 37 8.00 -4.73 0.90
CA GLN A 37 7.91 -6.19 0.95
C GLN A 37 8.95 -6.88 1.87
N PRO A 38 10.25 -6.54 1.86
CA PRO A 38 11.21 -7.18 2.77
C PRO A 38 10.93 -6.90 4.24
N GLU A 39 10.50 -5.67 4.58
CA GLU A 39 10.13 -5.32 5.96
C GLU A 39 8.78 -5.96 6.35
N ALA A 40 7.85 -6.06 5.42
CA ALA A 40 6.59 -6.81 5.60
C ALA A 40 6.84 -8.29 5.91
N ASN A 41 7.71 -8.95 5.15
CA ASN A 41 8.10 -10.33 5.40
C ASN A 41 8.79 -10.47 6.77
N ARG A 42 9.58 -9.47 7.18
CA ARG A 42 10.23 -9.47 8.50
C ARG A 42 9.23 -9.32 9.63
N ALA A 43 8.24 -8.44 9.48
CA ALA A 43 7.14 -8.28 10.43
C ALA A 43 6.28 -9.53 10.54
N GLN A 44 6.00 -10.22 9.43
CA GLN A 44 5.26 -11.48 9.40
C GLN A 44 6.03 -12.64 10.05
N ARG A 45 7.37 -12.64 9.94
CA ARG A 45 8.24 -13.66 10.53
C ARG A 45 8.63 -13.37 11.97
N ALA A 46 8.26 -12.20 12.50
CA ALA A 46 8.59 -11.82 13.86
C ALA A 46 7.81 -12.69 14.86
N VAL A 47 8.50 -13.19 15.87
CA VAL A 47 7.92 -14.06 16.90
C VAL A 47 8.01 -13.35 18.25
N GLY A 48 6.93 -13.48 19.04
CA GLY A 48 6.80 -12.86 20.35
C GLY A 48 6.43 -11.37 20.26
N ILE A 49 5.72 -10.88 21.29
CA ILE A 49 5.14 -9.53 21.33
C ILE A 49 6.20 -8.44 21.10
N CYS A 50 7.39 -8.62 21.67
CA CYS A 50 8.48 -7.67 21.49
C CYS A 50 9.10 -7.72 20.08
N GLY A 51 9.24 -8.92 19.51
CA GLY A 51 9.78 -9.11 18.17
C GLY A 51 8.85 -8.53 17.12
N THR A 52 7.54 -8.79 17.25
CA THR A 52 6.51 -8.27 16.35
C THR A 52 6.42 -6.74 16.43
N ALA A 53 6.43 -6.18 17.64
CA ALA A 53 6.41 -4.72 17.81
C ALA A 53 7.64 -4.04 17.20
N LYS A 54 8.85 -4.58 17.40
CA LYS A 54 10.08 -4.05 16.78
C LYS A 54 10.06 -4.13 15.26
N ALA A 55 9.57 -5.25 14.70
CA ALA A 55 9.47 -5.41 13.26
C ALA A 55 8.40 -4.50 12.65
N ALA A 56 7.27 -4.29 13.34
CA ALA A 56 6.25 -3.32 12.95
C ALA A 56 6.80 -1.88 12.94
N ILE A 57 7.60 -1.48 13.94
CA ILE A 57 8.27 -0.18 13.96
C ILE A 57 9.18 -0.01 12.74
N SER A 58 9.98 -1.04 12.42
CA SER A 58 10.86 -1.04 11.24
C SER A 58 10.05 -0.83 9.95
N LEU A 59 8.98 -1.63 9.78
CA LEU A 59 8.08 -1.55 8.65
C LEU A 59 7.46 -0.15 8.51
N TYR A 60 6.77 0.36 9.52
CA TYR A 60 6.12 1.66 9.42
C TYR A 60 7.13 2.79 9.19
N SER A 61 8.32 2.72 9.79
CA SER A 61 9.36 3.72 9.56
C SER A 61 9.85 3.74 8.12
N ALA A 62 10.01 2.56 7.50
CA ALA A 62 10.38 2.42 6.10
C ALA A 62 9.25 2.90 5.18
N SER A 63 7.98 2.55 5.47
CA SER A 63 6.82 3.02 4.71
C SER A 63 6.71 4.53 4.73
N ILE A 64 6.84 5.18 5.90
CA ILE A 64 6.81 6.63 6.03
C ILE A 64 7.91 7.27 5.20
N ARG A 65 9.13 6.71 5.23
CA ARG A 65 10.26 7.23 4.45
C ARG A 65 10.02 7.16 2.94
N LEU A 66 9.39 6.09 2.46
CA LEU A 66 9.03 5.91 1.05
C LEU A 66 7.92 6.89 0.64
N VAL A 67 6.82 6.91 1.39
CA VAL A 67 5.64 7.77 1.15
C VAL A 67 6.01 9.25 1.27
N SER A 68 6.98 9.60 2.12
CA SER A 68 7.49 10.97 2.28
C SER A 68 8.12 11.52 0.99
N LYS A 69 8.60 10.66 0.08
CA LYS A 69 9.09 11.08 -1.25
C LYS A 69 7.96 11.41 -2.22
N CYS A 70 6.74 11.01 -1.87
CA CYS A 70 5.54 11.09 -2.70
C CYS A 70 4.48 12.04 -2.13
N GLN A 71 4.88 13.01 -1.30
CA GLN A 71 3.97 13.95 -0.63
C GLN A 71 3.19 14.89 -1.59
N HIS A 72 3.59 14.93 -2.86
CA HIS A 72 2.85 15.63 -3.90
C HIS A 72 1.47 15.00 -4.17
N ASP A 73 1.32 13.69 -3.93
CA ASP A 73 0.05 12.99 -3.98
C ASP A 73 -0.75 13.20 -2.67
N PRO A 74 -1.96 13.78 -2.72
CA PRO A 74 -2.78 14.00 -1.53
C PRO A 74 -3.23 12.69 -0.84
N GLY A 75 -3.42 11.60 -1.57
CA GLY A 75 -3.79 10.29 -1.01
C GLY A 75 -2.66 9.70 -0.18
N LEU A 76 -1.44 9.75 -0.70
CA LEU A 76 -0.23 9.30 -0.01
C LEU A 76 0.08 10.15 1.23
N ARG A 77 -0.27 11.44 1.21
CA ARG A 77 -0.12 12.32 2.38
C ARG A 77 -1.03 11.92 3.54
N ALA A 78 -2.27 11.51 3.25
CA ALA A 78 -3.18 10.98 4.27
C ALA A 78 -2.67 9.62 4.79
N TYR A 79 -2.22 8.76 3.88
CA TYR A 79 -1.64 7.46 4.23
C TYR A 79 -0.40 7.59 5.13
N LYS A 80 0.47 8.58 4.89
CA LYS A 80 1.60 8.89 5.77
C LYS A 80 1.17 9.15 7.21
N LYS A 81 0.12 9.94 7.43
CA LYS A 81 -0.38 10.23 8.79
C LYS A 81 -0.87 8.96 9.49
N GLN A 82 -1.54 8.07 8.75
CA GLN A 82 -1.96 6.78 9.29
C GLN A 82 -0.76 5.92 9.69
N LEU A 83 0.28 5.86 8.85
CA LEU A 83 1.51 5.14 9.17
C LEU A 83 2.23 5.72 10.40
N GLU A 84 2.23 7.05 10.57
CA GLU A 84 2.80 7.71 11.75
C GLU A 84 2.04 7.33 13.03
N GLN A 85 0.71 7.23 12.97
CA GLN A 85 -0.12 6.74 14.09
C GLN A 85 0.20 5.28 14.41
N SER A 86 0.21 4.39 13.42
CA SER A 86 0.55 2.98 13.61
C SER A 86 1.98 2.77 14.12
N LEU A 87 2.92 3.62 13.71
CA LEU A 87 4.28 3.63 14.23
C LEU A 87 4.30 3.99 15.73
N GLN A 88 3.53 4.99 16.14
CA GLN A 88 3.44 5.37 17.55
C GLN A 88 2.81 4.26 18.39
N GLU A 89 1.76 3.60 17.89
CA GLU A 89 1.14 2.44 18.55
C GLU A 89 2.13 1.27 18.68
N ALA A 90 2.86 0.94 17.62
CA ALA A 90 3.88 -0.11 17.65
C ALA A 90 5.02 0.21 18.63
N ARG A 91 5.41 1.49 18.75
CA ARG A 91 6.36 1.96 19.78
C ARG A 91 5.81 1.78 21.18
N ASN A 92 4.56 2.15 21.41
CA ASN A 92 3.91 2.00 22.71
C ASN A 92 3.84 0.51 23.10
N GLN A 93 3.46 -0.37 22.16
CA GLN A 93 3.46 -1.81 22.36
C GLN A 93 4.86 -2.38 22.64
N ALA A 94 5.89 -1.90 21.92
CA ALA A 94 7.27 -2.28 22.20
C ALA A 94 7.69 -1.83 23.60
N SER A 95 7.38 -0.59 24.00
CA SER A 95 7.74 -0.09 25.33
C SER A 95 7.02 -0.82 26.48
N SER A 96 5.78 -1.25 26.28
CA SER A 96 5.01 -1.97 27.30
C SER A 96 5.37 -3.45 27.39
N SER A 97 5.91 -4.04 26.32
CA SER A 97 6.13 -5.50 26.22
C SER A 97 7.60 -5.92 26.15
N CYS A 98 8.52 -4.99 25.84
CA CYS A 98 9.96 -5.21 25.75
C CYS A 98 10.76 -4.61 26.92
N GLY A 99 10.07 -4.02 27.91
CA GLY A 99 10.68 -3.35 29.07
C GLY A 99 11.55 -4.27 29.91
#